data_AF-A0A173U1F3-F1
#
_entry.id   AF-A0A173U1F3-F1
#
_cell.length_a   1.000
_cell.length_b   1.000
_cell.length_c   1.000
_cell.angle_alpha   90.00
_cell.angle_beta   90.00
_cell.angle_gamma   90.00
#
_symmetry.space_group_name_H-M   'P 1'
#
loop_
_entity.id
_entity.type
_entity.pdbx_description
1 polymer ?
#
loop_
_entity_poly.entity_id
_entity_poly.type
_entity_poly.pdbx_seq_one_letter_code
_entity_poly.pdbx_strand_id
1 'polypeptide(L)'
;MKLEEAIKHAKDVATKKYRQAMLHRANAEDEKLDRCIECMKEHEQLAEWLEELKELREYKKKMKAQFLDDIENPLEPIKLSSALESEIFKYEYRTEHDPQKISPLDYTIIYALKHCLEEQLKGVE
;
A
#
# COMPACT_ATOMS: atom_id res chain seq x y z
N MET A 1 -5.81 -20.38 6.83
CA MET A 1 -4.51 -20.32 6.13
C MET A 1 -3.84 -19.00 6.51
N LYS A 2 -2.61 -19.04 7.04
CA LYS A 2 -1.80 -17.84 7.33
C LYS A 2 -1.24 -17.25 6.03
N LEU A 3 -0.82 -15.99 6.05
CA LEU A 3 -0.31 -15.31 4.84
C LEU A 3 0.95 -16.01 4.29
N GLU A 4 1.85 -16.45 5.18
CA GLU A 4 3.03 -17.22 4.82
C GLU A 4 2.69 -18.58 4.21
N GLU A 5 1.66 -19.24 4.72
CA GLU A 5 1.15 -20.50 4.18
C GLU A 5 0.55 -20.29 2.78
N ALA A 6 -0.12 -19.15 2.55
CA ALA A 6 -0.69 -18.78 1.26
C ALA A 6 0.40 -18.50 0.21
N ILE A 7 1.43 -17.73 0.58
CA ILE A 7 2.59 -17.46 -0.29
C ILE A 7 3.29 -18.77 -0.66
N LYS A 8 3.57 -19.62 0.34
CA LYS A 8 4.19 -20.93 0.11
C LYS A 8 3.34 -21.78 -0.83
N HIS A 9 2.02 -21.83 -0.58
CA HIS A 9 1.11 -22.59 -1.42
C HIS A 9 1.12 -22.11 -2.87
N ALA A 10 1.07 -20.80 -3.11
CA ALA A 10 1.12 -20.23 -4.47
C ALA A 10 2.42 -20.63 -5.19
N LYS A 11 3.58 -20.50 -4.53
CA LYS A 11 4.89 -20.92 -5.08
C LYS A 11 4.95 -22.43 -5.37
N ASP A 12 4.42 -23.26 -4.46
CA ASP A 12 4.37 -24.70 -4.63
C ASP A 12 3.48 -25.10 -5.83
N VAL A 13 2.35 -24.41 -6.03
CA VAL A 13 1.45 -24.65 -7.17
C VAL A 13 2.10 -24.23 -8.48
N ALA A 14 2.72 -23.04 -8.54
CA ALA A 14 3.49 -22.61 -9.70
C ALA A 14 4.56 -23.63 -10.10
N THR A 15 5.34 -24.11 -9.12
CA THR A 15 6.38 -25.13 -9.34
C THR A 15 5.81 -26.45 -9.87
N LYS A 16 4.65 -26.89 -9.34
CA LYS A 16 3.97 -28.10 -9.83
C LYS A 16 3.48 -27.92 -11.26
N LYS A 17 2.94 -26.75 -11.59
CA LYS A 17 2.44 -26.41 -12.94
C LYS A 17 3.58 -26.32 -13.96
N TYR A 18 4.72 -25.77 -13.58
CA TYR A 18 5.94 -25.82 -14.39
C TYR A 18 6.37 -27.26 -14.73
N ARG A 19 6.39 -28.14 -13.72
CA ARG A 19 6.72 -29.57 -13.94
C ARG A 19 5.71 -30.26 -14.85
N GLN A 20 4.42 -29.96 -14.70
CA GLN A 20 3.36 -30.47 -15.59
C GLN A 20 3.55 -29.96 -17.02
N ALA A 21 3.84 -28.68 -17.20
CA ALA A 21 4.13 -28.08 -18.50
C ALA A 21 5.28 -28.80 -19.21
N MET A 22 6.40 -29.06 -18.51
CA MET A 22 7.53 -29.78 -19.10
C MET A 22 7.16 -31.20 -19.58
N LEU A 23 6.30 -31.90 -18.86
CA LEU A 23 5.79 -33.21 -19.27
C LEU A 23 4.88 -33.12 -20.49
N HIS A 24 3.95 -32.15 -20.53
CA HIS A 24 3.06 -31.94 -21.68
C HIS A 24 3.83 -31.55 -22.94
N ARG A 25 4.91 -30.77 -22.80
CA ARG A 25 5.82 -30.43 -23.90
C ARG A 25 6.51 -31.66 -24.46
N ALA A 26 6.97 -32.57 -23.61
CA ALA A 26 7.60 -33.83 -24.05
C ALA A 26 6.60 -34.75 -24.78
N ASN A 27 5.31 -34.69 -24.40
CA ASN A 27 4.24 -35.48 -25.00
C ASN A 27 3.55 -34.82 -26.20
N ALA A 28 4.01 -33.65 -26.66
CA ALA A 28 3.39 -32.84 -27.72
C ALA A 28 1.90 -32.53 -27.47
N GLU A 29 1.51 -32.35 -26.20
CA GLU A 29 0.14 -31.98 -25.79
C GLU A 29 0.00 -30.46 -25.64
N ASP A 30 0.10 -29.71 -26.74
CA ASP A 30 0.22 -28.24 -26.75
C ASP A 30 -0.90 -27.52 -25.98
N GLU A 31 -2.16 -27.97 -26.11
CA GLU A 31 -3.29 -27.34 -25.39
C GLU A 31 -3.20 -27.53 -23.86
N LYS A 32 -2.62 -28.63 -23.38
CA LYS A 32 -2.40 -28.87 -21.94
C LYS A 32 -1.15 -28.16 -21.44
N LEU A 33 -0.15 -28.00 -22.32
CA LEU A 33 1.05 -27.20 -22.08
C LEU A 33 0.68 -25.74 -21.81
N ASP A 34 -0.09 -25.11 -22.71
CA ASP A 34 -0.50 -23.71 -22.60
C ASP A 34 -1.24 -23.43 -21.31
N ARG A 35 -2.24 -24.26 -20.98
CA ARG A 35 -2.98 -24.16 -19.70
C ARG A 35 -2.08 -24.29 -18.47
N CYS A 36 -1.05 -25.13 -18.52
CA CYS A 36 -0.12 -25.27 -17.40
C CYS A 36 0.81 -24.04 -17.26
N ILE A 37 1.24 -23.45 -18.37
CA ILE A 37 2.06 -22.24 -18.38
C ILE A 37 1.25 -21.04 -17.87
N GLU A 38 0.01 -20.88 -18.31
CA GLU A 38 -0.87 -19.80 -17.83
C GLU A 38 -1.09 -19.91 -16.32
N CYS A 39 -1.52 -21.09 -15.84
CA CYS A 39 -1.74 -21.33 -14.42
C CYS A 39 -0.46 -21.14 -13.58
N MET A 40 0.71 -21.50 -14.11
CA MET A 40 2.00 -21.21 -13.45
C MET A 40 2.21 -19.70 -13.27
N LYS A 41 2.05 -18.91 -14.33
CA LYS A 41 2.24 -17.45 -14.31
C LYS A 41 1.27 -16.76 -13.34
N GLU A 42 0.01 -17.18 -13.35
CA GLU A 42 -0.99 -16.66 -12.41
C GLU A 42 -0.60 -16.90 -10.95
N HIS A 43 -0.06 -18.08 -10.65
CA HIS A 43 0.38 -18.42 -9.29
C HIS A 43 1.71 -17.77 -8.90
N GLU A 44 2.61 -17.47 -9.83
CA GLU A 44 3.79 -16.63 -9.59
C GLU A 44 3.37 -15.19 -9.27
N GLN A 45 2.51 -14.59 -10.10
CA GLN A 45 2.01 -13.24 -9.88
C GLN A 45 1.25 -13.12 -8.54
N LEU A 46 0.45 -14.14 -8.20
CA LEU A 46 -0.24 -14.20 -6.92
C LEU A 46 0.74 -14.26 -5.75
N ALA A 47 1.85 -15.00 -5.87
CA ALA A 47 2.85 -15.07 -4.82
C ALA A 47 3.54 -13.71 -4.60
N GLU A 48 3.85 -12.97 -5.66
CA GLU A 48 4.41 -11.62 -5.61
C GLU A 48 3.46 -10.66 -4.88
N TRP A 49 2.19 -10.59 -5.29
CA TRP A 49 1.21 -9.72 -4.62
C TRP A 49 1.00 -10.07 -3.15
N LEU A 50 1.11 -11.35 -2.78
CA LEU A 50 1.00 -11.76 -1.38
C LEU A 50 2.23 -11.36 -0.55
N GLU A 51 3.43 -11.28 -1.17
CA GLU A 51 4.63 -10.75 -0.53
C GLU A 51 4.52 -9.23 -0.31
N GLU A 52 4.09 -8.47 -1.32
CA GLU A 52 3.80 -7.04 -1.17
C GLU A 52 2.76 -6.79 -0.05
N LEU A 53 1.70 -7.58 0.00
CA LEU A 53 0.69 -7.49 1.06
C LEU A 53 1.28 -7.76 2.44
N LYS A 54 2.27 -8.65 2.56
CA LYS A 54 2.96 -8.95 3.81
C LYS A 54 3.75 -7.73 4.27
N GLU A 55 4.54 -7.14 3.37
CA GLU A 55 5.33 -5.93 3.66
C GLU A 55 4.44 -4.77 4.07
N LEU A 56 3.34 -4.52 3.34
CA LEU A 56 2.37 -3.49 3.70
C LEU A 56 1.74 -3.71 5.08
N ARG A 57 1.47 -4.97 5.46
CA ARG A 57 0.95 -5.30 6.81
C ARG A 57 1.99 -5.06 7.90
N GLU A 58 3.26 -5.38 7.65
CA GLU A 58 4.35 -5.10 8.59
C GLU A 58 4.59 -3.60 8.72
N TYR A 59 4.63 -2.86 7.61
CA TYR A 59 4.70 -1.41 7.58
C TYR A 59 3.56 -0.76 8.37
N LYS A 60 2.32 -1.19 8.12
CA LYS A 60 1.14 -0.73 8.87
C LYS A 60 1.25 -1.02 10.37
N LYS A 61 1.82 -2.17 10.76
CA LYS A 61 2.05 -2.49 12.18
C LYS A 61 3.12 -1.59 12.79
N LYS A 62 4.23 -1.33 12.09
CA LYS A 62 5.29 -0.42 12.54
C LYS A 62 4.74 0.99 12.73
N MET A 63 4.02 1.51 11.74
CA MET A 63 3.32 2.80 11.87
C MET A 63 2.40 2.80 13.10
N LYS A 64 1.52 1.80 13.25
CA LYS A 64 0.62 1.69 14.42
C LYS A 64 1.32 1.62 15.76
N ALA A 65 2.45 0.90 15.85
CA ALA A 65 3.22 0.81 17.08
C ALA A 65 3.88 2.15 17.42
N GLN A 66 4.49 2.81 16.42
CA GLN A 66 5.06 4.15 16.55
C GLN A 66 4.00 5.18 17.00
N PHE A 67 2.74 5.05 16.58
CA PHE A 67 1.65 5.96 16.98
C PHE A 67 1.14 5.75 18.42
N LEU A 68 1.21 4.54 18.98
CA LEU A 68 0.71 4.27 20.34
C LEU A 68 1.69 4.78 21.41
N ASP A 69 2.98 4.69 21.13
CA ASP A 69 4.04 5.14 22.04
C ASP A 69 4.26 6.66 22.00
N ASP A 70 3.69 7.36 21.00
CA ASP A 70 3.90 8.79 20.73
C ASP A 70 2.60 9.61 20.72
N ILE A 71 1.58 9.16 21.48
CA ILE A 71 0.26 9.83 21.60
C ILE A 71 0.36 11.30 22.02
N GLU A 72 1.42 11.70 22.72
CA GLU A 72 1.63 13.09 23.14
C GLU A 72 2.23 13.96 22.04
N ASN A 73 2.78 13.37 20.97
CA ASN A 73 3.36 14.13 19.88
C ASN A 73 2.26 14.84 19.06
N PRO A 74 2.25 16.18 19.03
CA PRO A 74 1.28 16.93 18.26
C PRO A 74 1.56 16.87 16.74
N LEU A 75 2.78 16.48 16.37
CA LEU A 75 3.23 16.36 14.99
C LEU A 75 3.24 14.90 14.52
N GLU A 76 2.45 14.01 15.14
CA GLU A 76 2.32 12.66 14.60
C GLU A 76 1.57 12.67 13.25
N PRO A 77 1.88 11.75 12.32
CA PRO A 77 1.30 11.72 10.97
C PRO A 77 -0.24 11.77 10.93
N ILE A 78 -0.94 11.09 11.84
CA ILE A 78 -2.42 11.05 11.87
C ILE A 78 -3.01 12.40 12.30
N LYS A 79 -2.42 13.04 13.32
CA LYS A 79 -2.86 14.38 13.76
C LYS A 79 -2.56 15.41 12.70
N LEU A 80 -1.37 15.33 12.07
CA LEU A 80 -1.00 16.19 10.96
C LEU A 80 -1.95 16.02 9.76
N SER A 81 -2.26 14.78 9.37
CA SER A 81 -3.20 14.54 8.27
C SER A 81 -4.60 15.05 8.60
N SER A 82 -5.10 14.79 9.82
CA SER A 82 -6.41 15.28 10.26
C SER A 82 -6.48 16.81 10.33
N ALA A 83 -5.42 17.46 10.84
CA ALA A 83 -5.31 18.91 10.86
C ALA A 83 -5.29 19.48 9.44
N LEU A 84 -4.52 18.88 8.53
CA LEU A 84 -4.42 19.29 7.13
C LEU A 84 -5.78 19.19 6.43
N GLU A 85 -6.47 18.06 6.56
CA GLU A 85 -7.83 17.86 6.01
C GLU A 85 -8.80 18.91 6.55
N SER A 86 -8.76 19.19 7.85
CA SER A 86 -9.59 20.22 8.49
C SER A 86 -9.32 21.62 7.91
N GLU A 87 -8.05 22.00 7.72
CA GLU A 87 -7.72 23.33 7.19
C GLU A 87 -8.05 23.46 5.70
N ILE A 88 -7.86 22.41 4.90
CA ILE A 88 -8.30 22.37 3.50
C ILE A 88 -9.83 22.55 3.43
N PHE A 89 -10.58 21.79 4.23
CA PHE A 89 -12.03 21.89 4.27
C PHE A 89 -12.50 23.31 4.63
N LYS A 90 -11.89 23.94 5.65
CA LYS A 90 -12.21 25.32 6.03
C LYS A 90 -11.88 26.31 4.91
N TYR A 91 -10.78 26.11 4.21
CA TYR A 91 -10.37 26.96 3.10
C TYR A 91 -11.35 26.84 1.92
N GLU A 92 -11.72 25.63 1.53
CA GLU A 92 -12.71 25.36 0.48
C GLU A 92 -14.07 25.97 0.84
N TYR A 93 -14.53 25.75 2.06
CA TYR A 93 -15.78 26.33 2.55
C TYR A 93 -15.78 27.87 2.51
N ARG A 94 -14.68 28.52 2.94
CA ARG A 94 -14.55 29.98 2.85
C ARG A 94 -14.46 30.46 1.40
N THR A 95 -13.80 29.71 0.53
CA THR A 95 -13.69 30.02 -0.91
C THR A 95 -15.06 30.05 -1.57
N GLU A 96 -15.98 29.19 -1.14
CA GLU A 96 -17.33 29.16 -1.68
C GLU A 96 -18.26 30.19 -1.05
N HIS A 97 -18.16 30.43 0.27
CA HIS A 97 -19.21 31.14 1.02
C HIS A 97 -18.79 32.50 1.56
N ASP A 98 -17.49 32.74 1.80
CA ASP A 98 -16.98 34.02 2.30
C ASP A 98 -15.51 34.26 1.91
N PRO A 99 -15.22 34.52 0.61
CA PRO A 99 -13.84 34.60 0.11
C PRO A 99 -13.02 35.73 0.73
N GLN A 100 -13.69 36.78 1.22
CA GLN A 100 -13.05 37.96 1.81
C GLN A 100 -12.38 37.64 3.15
N LYS A 101 -12.79 36.55 3.81
CA LYS A 101 -12.16 36.07 5.05
C LYS A 101 -10.91 35.23 4.84
N ILE A 102 -10.59 34.88 3.59
CA ILE A 102 -9.38 34.10 3.30
C ILE A 102 -8.16 34.98 3.53
N SER A 103 -7.28 34.51 4.40
CA SER A 103 -6.04 35.17 4.76
C SER A 103 -4.85 34.45 4.13
N PRO A 104 -3.74 35.17 3.86
CA PRO A 104 -2.45 34.56 3.58
C PRO A 104 -2.05 33.42 4.51
N LEU A 105 -2.50 33.49 5.76
CA LEU A 105 -2.21 32.48 6.78
C LEU A 105 -2.90 31.15 6.48
N ASP A 106 -4.07 31.13 5.85
CA ASP A 106 -4.82 29.89 5.61
C ASP A 106 -4.04 28.93 4.71
N TYR A 107 -3.59 29.41 3.54
CA TYR A 107 -2.76 28.59 2.65
C TYR A 107 -1.35 28.36 3.20
N THR A 108 -0.83 29.25 4.05
CA THR A 108 0.47 29.06 4.71
C THR A 108 0.41 27.91 5.71
N ILE A 109 -0.67 27.81 6.50
CA ILE A 109 -0.90 26.72 7.44
C ILE A 109 -1.07 25.40 6.69
N ILE A 110 -1.89 25.37 5.63
CA ILE A 110 -2.06 24.20 4.77
C ILE A 110 -0.71 23.73 4.21
N TYR A 111 0.10 24.65 3.69
CA TYR A 111 1.42 24.34 3.17
C TYR A 111 2.37 23.79 4.24
N ALA A 112 2.41 24.43 5.42
CA ALA A 112 3.26 23.99 6.53
C ALA A 112 2.88 22.57 7.00
N LEU A 113 1.59 22.30 7.19
CA LEU A 113 1.09 20.98 7.58
C LEU A 113 1.44 19.91 6.54
N LYS A 114 1.25 20.22 5.25
CA LYS A 114 1.63 19.33 4.14
C LYS A 114 3.14 19.04 4.16
N HIS A 115 3.97 20.07 4.28
CA HIS A 115 5.42 19.93 4.32
C HIS A 115 5.86 19.07 5.51
N CYS A 116 5.32 19.30 6.72
CA CYS A 116 5.62 18.50 7.90
C CYS A 116 5.26 17.02 7.70
N LEU A 117 4.11 16.73 7.07
CA LEU A 117 3.68 15.37 6.78
C LEU A 117 4.60 14.67 5.76
N GLU A 118 4.99 15.38 4.70
CA GLU A 118 5.89 14.85 3.66
C GLU A 118 7.28 14.53 4.21
N GLU A 119 7.84 15.40 5.07
CA GLU A 119 9.14 15.16 5.70
C GLU A 119 9.14 13.93 6.63
N GLN A 120 8.05 13.68 7.34
CA GLN A 120 7.95 12.49 8.17
C GLN A 120 7.83 11.19 7.37
N LEU A 121 7.23 11.24 6.18
CA LEU A 121 7.12 10.07 5.31
C LEU A 121 8.46 9.73 4.62
N LYS A 122 9.31 10.73 4.34
CA LYS A 122 10.66 10.52 3.80
C LYS A 122 11.59 9.78 4.76
N GLY A 123 11.37 9.87 6.08
CA GLY A 123 12.20 9.22 7.09
C GLY A 123 11.93 7.73 7.31
N VAL A 124 10.97 7.14 6.58
CA VAL A 124 10.55 5.73 6.73
C VAL A 124 11.08 4.82 5.59
N GLU A 125 11.89 5.37 4.68
CA GLU A 125 12.60 4.63 3.62
C GLU A 125 13.89 3.95 4.11
#